data_AF-A0A0D2DTY5-F1
#
_entry.id   AF-A0A0D2DTY5-F1
#
_cell.length_a   1.000
_cell.length_b   1.000
_cell.length_c   1.000
_cell.angle_alpha   90.00
_cell.angle_beta   90.00
_cell.angle_gamma   90.00
#
_symmetry.space_group_name_H-M   'P 1'
#
loop_
_entity.id
_entity.type
_entity.pdbx_description
1 polymer ?
#
loop_
_entity_poly.entity_id
_entity_poly.type
_entity_poly.pdbx_seq_one_letter_code
_entity_poly.pdbx_strand_id
1 'polypeptide(L)'
;MASENYKPLLSGPEDRTSVDGLSDTDLRPLKPKSWSSRLVTLLSRLRPYIIAILSLLLAIHFYLDKRSFHSRCVRELHTPSPILNSGVLDKYSTVNLNGTLNFKEKWAGTPNDARDEQWQSIIKADVWIPVTDDEVKKMGKDPEKVVRVPPQHRDQYGDGAIGVMDFAHQMHCLDLVRKYTYFDYYMEKQDEEAFGNPPHVLRVHIDHCIDMMRQFIMCNADPGIVTHFWVEEQNEQDPGRRDTDLLSPAKRHNDTSSVKKTWVLLSVAFVIFAPAIITSATHLPYPRRGDGSAGSNAVSSGQCEDPSIRREWRDLSDGEKMQYIGAISCLHETPSRLDPEAKLSDDFPWLHFHVGSPNHNTVGFLSWHRWFIHLYEEALRDFCGWNKGLVYWDWSLDWQDPASSPIWDSRIGFGGDGDLSLPPTNMPPNATCVRDGPFSNYQVRNTGWATQPHCLSRGFGRLPPFHNFSGEKLHPDVLNDALAQEDFWDFCHRRRRRPPRCYTTRDPVFYLHHTQIDRLWWMWQQKDPERRLYEYHGPNPSREHKQSDSAALGESFASLDDVLTYEPLSRNITVRDIMSTKTRRLCYRY
;
A
#
# COMPACT_ATOMS: atom_id res chain seq x y z
N MET A 1 -8.84 -25.94 52.17
CA MET A 1 -9.24 -24.51 52.23
C MET A 1 -9.72 -24.12 50.84
N ALA A 2 -10.87 -23.53 50.58
CA ALA A 2 -12.17 -23.48 51.23
C ALA A 2 -13.14 -23.15 50.07
N SER A 3 -14.20 -23.93 49.93
CA SER A 3 -15.34 -23.60 49.08
C SER A 3 -16.29 -22.71 49.89
N GLU A 4 -16.63 -21.52 49.40
CA GLU A 4 -17.81 -20.79 49.87
C GLU A 4 -18.45 -20.12 48.63
N ASN A 5 -19.59 -20.60 48.13
CA ASN A 5 -20.96 -20.45 48.64
C ASN A 5 -21.47 -19.00 48.60
N TYR A 6 -22.24 -18.66 47.57
CA TYR A 6 -23.22 -17.59 47.65
C TYR A 6 -24.61 -18.19 47.89
N LYS A 7 -25.15 -17.94 49.09
CA LYS A 7 -26.57 -18.11 49.46
C LYS A 7 -27.30 -16.76 49.31
N PRO A 8 -28.60 -16.76 48.96
CA PRO A 8 -29.42 -15.55 48.96
C PRO A 8 -29.94 -15.23 50.37
N LEU A 9 -29.75 -13.98 50.80
CA LEU A 9 -30.40 -13.26 51.91
C LEU A 9 -31.51 -12.39 51.27
N LEU A 10 -32.74 -12.20 51.74
CA LEU A 10 -33.44 -12.53 52.99
C LEU A 10 -34.96 -12.39 52.71
N SER A 11 -35.74 -13.09 53.53
CA SER A 11 -37.18 -13.04 53.70
C SER A 11 -37.64 -11.99 54.74
N GLY A 12 -38.89 -11.50 54.59
CA GLY A 12 -39.79 -11.06 55.68
C GLY A 12 -40.10 -9.56 55.77
N PRO A 13 -41.23 -9.11 56.39
CA PRO A 13 -42.20 -9.84 57.24
C PRO A 13 -43.66 -9.82 56.71
N GLU A 14 -44.45 -10.88 56.88
CA GLU A 14 -45.49 -11.07 57.92
C GLU A 14 -46.45 -9.89 58.14
N ASP A 15 -47.72 -10.07 57.74
CA ASP A 15 -48.85 -9.61 58.55
C ASP A 15 -49.95 -10.68 58.56
N ARG A 16 -50.35 -11.07 59.77
CA ARG A 16 -51.40 -12.03 60.11
C ARG A 16 -52.49 -11.25 60.84
N THR A 17 -53.67 -11.18 60.25
CA THR A 17 -54.96 -11.00 60.94
C THR A 17 -56.02 -11.65 60.04
N SER A 18 -57.06 -12.35 60.46
CA SER A 18 -57.56 -12.94 61.71
C SER A 18 -58.72 -13.82 61.23
N VAL A 19 -58.87 -15.02 61.80
CA VAL A 19 -59.99 -15.94 61.51
C VAL A 19 -61.07 -15.70 62.55
N ASP A 20 -62.30 -15.44 62.10
CA ASP A 20 -63.59 -15.74 62.76
C ASP A 20 -64.60 -15.85 61.59
N GLY A 21 -65.18 -17.00 61.24
CA GLY A 21 -66.09 -17.80 62.06
C GLY A 21 -67.52 -17.41 61.69
N LEU A 22 -68.25 -18.27 60.92
CA LEU A 22 -69.70 -18.53 61.07
C LEU A 22 -70.27 -19.43 59.94
N SER A 23 -70.80 -20.57 60.40
CA SER A 23 -72.09 -21.19 60.07
C SER A 23 -72.34 -21.82 58.69
N ASP A 24 -72.43 -23.14 58.73
CA ASP A 24 -73.05 -24.06 57.78
C ASP A 24 -74.58 -23.89 57.80
N THR A 25 -75.18 -23.50 56.67
CA THR A 25 -76.60 -23.74 56.30
C THR A 25 -76.83 -23.20 54.89
N ASP A 26 -76.88 -24.08 53.88
CA ASP A 26 -77.93 -24.09 52.85
C ASP A 26 -77.59 -25.10 51.75
N LEU A 27 -78.05 -26.34 51.93
CA LEU A 27 -78.24 -27.28 50.82
C LEU A 27 -79.34 -26.73 49.91
N ARG A 28 -78.97 -26.17 48.76
CA ARG A 28 -79.89 -25.86 47.65
C ARG A 28 -79.70 -26.82 46.49
N PRO A 29 -80.78 -27.24 45.81
CA PRO A 29 -80.75 -28.28 44.79
C PRO A 29 -79.92 -27.85 43.58
N LEU A 30 -79.12 -28.79 43.05
CA LEU A 30 -78.36 -28.62 41.81
C LEU A 30 -79.33 -28.29 40.66
N LYS A 31 -79.42 -27.00 40.32
CA LYS A 31 -80.10 -26.55 39.11
C LYS A 31 -79.45 -27.22 37.89
N PRO A 32 -80.23 -27.68 36.89
CA PRO A 32 -79.68 -28.27 35.69
C PRO A 32 -78.71 -27.28 35.06
N LYS A 33 -77.45 -27.73 34.91
CA LYS A 33 -76.35 -26.99 34.31
C LYS A 33 -76.83 -26.39 32.99
N SER A 34 -77.06 -25.07 32.99
CA SER A 34 -77.58 -24.35 31.82
C SER A 34 -76.64 -24.56 30.63
N TRP A 35 -77.14 -24.38 29.41
CA TRP A 35 -76.38 -24.57 28.16
C TRP A 35 -75.00 -23.88 28.21
N SER A 36 -74.88 -22.75 28.91
CA SER A 36 -73.63 -22.04 29.14
C SER A 36 -72.61 -22.83 29.97
N SER A 37 -73.01 -23.62 30.97
CA SER A 37 -72.07 -24.42 31.79
C SER A 37 -71.54 -25.67 31.09
N ARG A 38 -72.32 -26.30 30.21
CA ARG A 38 -71.84 -27.40 29.34
C ARG A 38 -70.89 -26.86 28.28
N LEU A 39 -71.19 -25.70 27.72
CA LEU A 39 -70.32 -24.97 26.80
C LEU A 39 -69.01 -24.55 27.49
N VAL A 40 -69.07 -24.01 28.71
CA VAL A 40 -67.88 -23.64 29.49
C VAL A 40 -67.02 -24.87 29.83
N THR A 41 -67.63 -26.02 30.14
CA THR A 41 -66.87 -27.25 30.41
C THR A 41 -66.22 -27.80 29.12
N LEU A 42 -66.93 -27.78 27.99
CA LEU A 42 -66.40 -28.17 26.69
C LEU A 42 -65.26 -27.25 26.23
N LEU A 43 -65.47 -25.93 26.32
CA LEU A 43 -64.46 -24.92 26.01
C LEU A 43 -63.25 -25.05 26.95
N SER A 44 -63.44 -25.36 28.23
CA SER A 44 -62.32 -25.61 29.16
C SER A 44 -61.50 -26.85 28.81
N ARG A 45 -62.15 -27.89 28.25
CA ARG A 45 -61.48 -29.11 27.75
C ARG A 45 -60.81 -28.90 26.39
N LEU A 46 -61.35 -28.03 25.54
CA LEU A 46 -60.78 -27.67 24.23
C LEU A 46 -59.68 -26.61 24.34
N ARG A 47 -59.69 -25.77 25.39
CA ARG A 47 -58.71 -24.71 25.64
C ARG A 47 -57.24 -25.18 25.56
N PRO A 48 -56.80 -26.29 26.18
CA PRO A 48 -55.41 -26.74 26.04
C PRO A 48 -55.07 -27.16 24.60
N TYR A 49 -56.02 -27.75 23.85
CA TYR A 49 -55.81 -28.11 22.45
C TYR A 49 -55.75 -26.88 21.53
N ILE A 50 -56.61 -25.88 21.76
CA ILE A 50 -56.58 -24.63 21.02
C ILE A 50 -55.27 -23.88 21.29
N ILE A 51 -54.83 -23.82 22.56
CA ILE A 51 -53.55 -23.20 22.91
C ILE A 51 -52.39 -23.97 22.26
N ALA A 52 -52.38 -25.31 22.32
CA ALA A 52 -51.34 -26.11 21.69
C ALA A 52 -51.29 -25.92 20.16
N ILE A 53 -52.45 -25.87 19.48
CA ILE A 53 -52.53 -25.61 18.04
C ILE A 53 -52.04 -24.20 17.71
N LEU A 54 -52.44 -23.17 18.47
CA LEU A 54 -51.98 -21.80 18.26
C LEU A 54 -50.47 -21.66 18.52
N SER A 55 -49.94 -22.32 19.55
CA SER A 55 -48.50 -22.38 19.81
C SER A 55 -47.74 -23.09 18.71
N LEU A 56 -48.28 -24.18 18.15
CA LEU A 56 -47.68 -24.88 17.01
C LEU A 56 -47.71 -24.02 15.74
N LEU A 57 -48.83 -23.35 15.44
CA LEU A 57 -48.95 -22.44 14.31
C LEU A 57 -48.01 -21.25 14.44
N LEU A 58 -47.86 -20.69 15.64
CA LEU A 58 -46.91 -19.61 15.93
C LEU A 58 -45.46 -20.08 15.78
N ALA A 59 -45.13 -21.28 16.26
CA ALA A 59 -43.80 -21.88 16.08
C ALA A 59 -43.48 -22.16 14.60
N ILE A 60 -44.47 -22.66 13.83
CA ILE A 60 -44.35 -22.84 12.38
C ILE A 60 -44.16 -21.48 11.69
N HIS A 61 -44.92 -20.46 12.09
CA HIS A 61 -44.77 -19.11 11.55
C HIS A 61 -43.39 -18.52 11.83
N PHE A 62 -42.89 -18.60 13.07
CA PHE A 62 -41.52 -18.16 13.41
C PHE A 62 -40.45 -18.98 12.67
N TYR A 63 -40.66 -20.28 12.47
CA TYR A 63 -39.73 -21.12 11.72
C TYR A 63 -39.68 -20.72 10.23
N LEU A 64 -40.84 -20.54 9.61
CA LEU A 64 -40.96 -20.10 8.21
C LEU A 64 -40.47 -18.66 8.02
N ASP A 65 -40.80 -17.75 8.95
CA ASP A 65 -40.35 -16.36 8.92
C ASP A 65 -38.85 -16.23 9.19
N LYS A 66 -38.27 -17.03 10.10
CA LYS A 66 -36.81 -17.08 10.29
C LYS A 66 -36.08 -17.55 9.03
N ARG A 67 -36.61 -18.60 8.36
CA ARG A 67 -36.04 -19.08 7.09
C ARG A 67 -36.20 -18.04 5.97
N SER A 68 -37.36 -17.38 5.92
CA SER A 68 -37.63 -16.27 4.99
C SER A 68 -36.72 -15.06 5.25
N PHE A 69 -36.57 -14.63 6.51
CA PHE A 69 -35.70 -13.55 6.94
C PHE A 69 -34.26 -13.81 6.53
N HIS A 70 -33.76 -15.01 6.80
CA HIS A 70 -32.41 -15.40 6.43
C HIS A 70 -32.21 -15.37 4.90
N SER A 71 -33.13 -15.96 4.12
CA SER A 71 -33.07 -15.91 2.66
C SER A 71 -33.17 -14.49 2.09
N ARG A 72 -33.87 -13.57 2.78
CA ARG A 72 -33.96 -12.15 2.43
C ARG A 72 -32.63 -11.45 2.70
N CYS A 73 -32.02 -11.62 3.88
CA CYS A 73 -30.72 -11.02 4.21
C CYS A 73 -29.64 -11.40 3.19
N VAL A 74 -29.57 -12.68 2.78
CA VAL A 74 -28.62 -13.12 1.76
C VAL A 74 -28.88 -12.44 0.41
N ARG A 75 -30.15 -12.28 0.01
CA ARG A 75 -30.48 -11.61 -1.26
C ARG A 75 -30.23 -10.10 -1.23
N GLU A 76 -30.37 -9.45 -0.09
CA GLU A 76 -30.14 -8.01 0.07
C GLU A 76 -28.64 -7.65 0.18
N LEU A 77 -27.82 -8.57 0.70
CA LEU A 77 -26.37 -8.34 0.89
C LEU A 77 -25.52 -8.77 -0.33
N HIS A 78 -26.11 -9.41 -1.34
CA HIS A 78 -25.40 -9.91 -2.50
C HIS A 78 -26.00 -9.41 -3.82
N THR A 79 -25.15 -9.12 -4.80
CA THR A 79 -25.58 -8.82 -6.17
C THR A 79 -26.40 -10.00 -6.73
N PRO A 80 -27.49 -9.75 -7.49
CA PRO A 80 -28.27 -10.81 -8.10
C PRO A 80 -27.38 -11.78 -8.89
N SER A 81 -27.38 -13.06 -8.53
CA SER A 81 -26.57 -14.06 -9.22
C SER A 81 -27.30 -15.41 -9.33
N PRO A 82 -26.98 -16.24 -10.34
CA PRO A 82 -27.65 -17.52 -10.56
C PRO A 82 -27.50 -18.46 -9.35
N ILE A 83 -26.38 -18.38 -8.63
CA ILE A 83 -26.08 -19.25 -7.49
C ILE A 83 -26.99 -18.98 -6.28
N LEU A 84 -27.60 -17.79 -6.16
CA LEU A 84 -28.58 -17.49 -5.11
C LEU A 84 -29.85 -18.36 -5.21
N ASN A 85 -30.11 -18.94 -6.38
CA ASN A 85 -31.25 -19.83 -6.61
C ASN A 85 -30.89 -21.33 -6.57
N SER A 86 -29.62 -21.67 -6.30
CA SER A 86 -29.12 -23.06 -6.30
C SER A 86 -29.42 -23.83 -5.00
N GLY A 87 -29.85 -23.15 -3.93
CA GLY A 87 -30.08 -23.74 -2.61
C GLY A 87 -28.82 -24.07 -1.80
N VAL A 88 -27.63 -23.78 -2.33
CA VAL A 88 -26.34 -24.03 -1.66
C VAL A 88 -26.12 -23.11 -0.45
N LEU A 89 -26.70 -21.90 -0.46
CA LEU A 89 -26.50 -20.85 0.53
C LEU A 89 -27.37 -20.97 1.79
N ASP A 90 -28.07 -22.09 1.99
CA ASP A 90 -28.93 -22.34 3.17
C ASP A 90 -28.14 -22.89 4.39
N LYS A 91 -26.82 -23.07 4.29
CA LYS A 91 -25.97 -23.70 5.32
C LYS A 91 -24.95 -22.71 5.88
N TYR A 92 -25.03 -22.42 7.17
CA TYR A 92 -24.09 -21.55 7.90
C TYR A 92 -23.41 -22.34 9.01
N SER A 93 -22.14 -22.06 9.21
CA SER A 93 -21.39 -22.50 10.38
C SER A 93 -20.81 -21.30 11.10
N THR A 94 -20.99 -21.23 12.42
CA THR A 94 -20.28 -20.26 13.24
C THR A 94 -18.84 -20.69 13.38
N VAL A 95 -17.90 -19.80 13.03
CA VAL A 95 -16.46 -20.04 13.12
C VAL A 95 -15.85 -18.91 13.93
N ASN A 96 -14.97 -19.25 14.89
CA ASN A 96 -14.17 -18.26 15.60
C ASN A 96 -12.90 -17.98 14.79
N LEU A 97 -12.69 -16.73 14.39
CA LEU A 97 -11.48 -16.31 13.69
C LEU A 97 -10.29 -16.29 14.67
N ASN A 98 -9.19 -16.92 14.29
CA ASN A 98 -7.96 -16.90 15.06
C ASN A 98 -6.99 -15.86 14.48
N GLY A 99 -6.82 -14.73 15.19
CA GLY A 99 -5.94 -13.63 14.79
C GLY A 99 -4.56 -13.64 15.46
N THR A 100 -4.14 -14.74 16.09
CA THR A 100 -2.84 -14.82 16.78
C THR A 100 -1.68 -14.71 15.77
N LEU A 101 -0.81 -13.71 15.96
CA LEU A 101 0.27 -13.33 15.02
C LEU A 101 1.24 -14.47 14.66
N ASN A 102 1.54 -15.37 15.60
CA ASN A 102 2.47 -16.49 15.41
C ASN A 102 1.76 -17.85 15.31
N PHE A 103 0.45 -17.86 15.03
CA PHE A 103 -0.27 -19.11 14.88
C PHE A 103 0.17 -19.82 13.59
N LYS A 104 0.65 -21.06 13.72
CA LYS A 104 1.06 -21.89 12.58
C LYS A 104 -0.18 -22.43 11.87
N GLU A 105 -0.79 -21.59 11.04
CA GLU A 105 -1.85 -22.02 10.14
C GLU A 105 -1.31 -22.68 8.89
N LYS A 106 -2.09 -23.62 8.34
CA LYS A 106 -1.74 -24.29 7.08
C LYS A 106 -1.65 -23.32 5.89
N TRP A 107 -2.37 -22.20 5.98
CA TRP A 107 -2.49 -21.15 4.95
C TRP A 107 -1.40 -20.07 5.01
N ALA A 108 -0.63 -19.98 6.09
CA ALA A 108 0.31 -18.88 6.37
C ALA A 108 1.76 -19.36 6.55
N GLY A 109 2.75 -18.50 6.24
CA GLY A 109 4.18 -18.76 6.43
C GLY A 109 5.01 -18.64 5.14
N THR A 110 6.17 -19.31 5.09
CA THR A 110 7.11 -19.32 3.96
C THR A 110 6.63 -20.19 2.78
N PRO A 111 6.73 -19.73 1.52
CA PRO A 111 6.24 -20.44 0.33
C PRO A 111 6.66 -21.91 0.23
N ASN A 112 5.75 -22.78 -0.23
CA ASN A 112 6.00 -24.18 -0.60
C ASN A 112 4.82 -24.75 -1.41
N ASP A 113 5.07 -25.83 -2.14
CA ASP A 113 4.14 -26.48 -3.07
C ASP A 113 2.84 -26.92 -2.38
N ALA A 114 2.94 -27.56 -1.21
CA ALA A 114 1.80 -28.05 -0.46
C ALA A 114 0.87 -26.92 0.00
N ARG A 115 1.40 -25.71 0.19
CA ARG A 115 0.60 -24.53 0.50
C ARG A 115 -0.03 -23.93 -0.76
N ASP A 116 0.71 -23.87 -1.86
CA ASP A 116 0.15 -23.37 -3.12
C ASP A 116 -1.03 -24.23 -3.58
N GLU A 117 -0.93 -25.55 -3.48
CA GLU A 117 -2.04 -26.48 -3.74
C GLU A 117 -3.24 -26.22 -2.83
N GLN A 118 -3.01 -25.90 -1.55
CA GLN A 118 -4.09 -25.55 -0.64
C GLN A 118 -4.82 -24.29 -1.11
N TRP A 119 -4.09 -23.21 -1.44
CA TRP A 119 -4.69 -21.98 -1.97
C TRP A 119 -5.48 -22.24 -3.26
N GLN A 120 -4.91 -23.01 -4.18
CA GLN A 120 -5.57 -23.34 -5.45
C GLN A 120 -6.81 -24.22 -5.28
N SER A 121 -6.87 -25.06 -4.23
CA SER A 121 -8.04 -25.89 -3.94
C SER A 121 -9.33 -25.10 -3.69
N ILE A 122 -9.23 -23.82 -3.27
CA ILE A 122 -10.36 -22.95 -2.94
C ILE A 122 -10.60 -21.81 -3.94
N ILE A 123 -9.58 -21.38 -4.70
CA ILE A 123 -9.70 -20.25 -5.65
C ILE A 123 -10.56 -20.64 -6.86
N LYS A 124 -10.25 -21.74 -7.54
CA LYS A 124 -10.97 -22.24 -8.74
C LYS A 124 -11.43 -21.12 -9.72
N ALA A 125 -10.57 -20.13 -9.97
CA ALA A 125 -10.91 -18.93 -10.74
C ALA A 125 -11.14 -19.22 -12.24
N ASP A 126 -10.66 -20.36 -12.74
CA ASP A 126 -10.78 -20.77 -14.15
C ASP A 126 -12.16 -21.34 -14.51
N VAL A 127 -13.08 -21.45 -13.55
CA VAL A 127 -14.43 -21.97 -13.79
C VAL A 127 -15.34 -20.83 -14.25
N TRP A 128 -15.56 -20.74 -15.55
CA TRP A 128 -16.50 -19.77 -16.14
C TRP A 128 -17.95 -20.21 -15.94
N ILE A 129 -18.77 -19.31 -15.42
CA ILE A 129 -20.21 -19.46 -15.27
C ILE A 129 -20.86 -18.69 -16.42
N PRO A 130 -21.59 -19.35 -17.35
CA PRO A 130 -22.34 -18.64 -18.37
C PRO A 130 -23.45 -17.81 -17.72
N VAL A 131 -23.52 -16.53 -18.08
CA VAL A 131 -24.55 -15.60 -17.59
C VAL A 131 -25.37 -15.10 -18.77
N THR A 132 -26.68 -15.25 -18.67
CA THR A 132 -27.62 -14.78 -19.72
C THR A 132 -27.76 -13.27 -19.69
N ASP A 133 -28.18 -12.66 -20.80
CA ASP A 133 -28.38 -11.21 -20.91
C ASP A 133 -29.37 -10.66 -19.89
N ASP A 134 -30.42 -11.42 -19.59
CA ASP A 134 -31.41 -11.05 -18.58
C ASP A 134 -30.81 -11.05 -17.17
N GLU A 135 -29.88 -11.96 -16.88
CA GLU A 135 -29.16 -11.99 -15.61
C GLU A 135 -28.13 -10.84 -15.53
N VAL A 136 -27.43 -10.53 -16.62
CA VAL A 136 -26.53 -9.37 -16.71
C VAL A 136 -27.30 -8.07 -16.44
N LYS A 137 -28.49 -7.91 -17.04
CA LYS A 137 -29.37 -6.75 -16.77
C LYS A 137 -29.81 -6.69 -15.31
N LYS A 138 -30.18 -7.83 -14.70
CA LYS A 138 -30.55 -7.90 -13.27
C LYS A 138 -29.40 -7.52 -12.35
N MET A 139 -28.15 -7.73 -12.77
CA MET A 139 -26.94 -7.26 -12.07
C MET A 139 -26.69 -5.75 -12.23
N GLY A 140 -27.52 -5.03 -13.00
CA GLY A 140 -27.29 -3.62 -13.33
C GLY A 140 -26.16 -3.39 -14.34
N LYS A 141 -25.77 -4.45 -15.08
CA LYS A 141 -24.69 -4.41 -16.07
C LYS A 141 -25.27 -4.35 -17.49
N ASP A 142 -24.47 -3.86 -18.42
CA ASP A 142 -24.81 -3.74 -19.84
C ASP A 142 -24.42 -5.01 -20.61
N PRO A 143 -25.38 -5.78 -21.17
CA PRO A 143 -25.10 -7.00 -21.94
C PRO A 143 -24.25 -6.79 -23.19
N GLU A 144 -24.17 -5.56 -23.71
CA GLU A 144 -23.35 -5.27 -24.89
C GLU A 144 -21.86 -5.07 -24.53
N LYS A 145 -21.55 -4.81 -23.25
CA LYS A 145 -20.20 -4.49 -22.77
C LYS A 145 -19.51 -5.64 -22.03
N VAL A 146 -20.25 -6.70 -21.69
CA VAL A 146 -19.70 -7.87 -21.02
C VAL A 146 -19.02 -8.81 -22.00
N VAL A 147 -17.90 -9.42 -21.55
CA VAL A 147 -17.14 -10.38 -22.36
C VAL A 147 -17.98 -11.63 -22.59
N ARG A 148 -18.05 -12.09 -23.84
CA ARG A 148 -18.82 -13.27 -24.26
C ARG A 148 -17.94 -14.51 -24.33
N VAL A 149 -18.54 -15.67 -24.09
CA VAL A 149 -17.85 -16.96 -24.27
C VAL A 149 -17.42 -17.08 -25.75
N PRO A 150 -16.10 -17.26 -26.03
CA PRO A 150 -15.62 -17.39 -27.40
C PRO A 150 -16.25 -18.59 -28.12
N PRO A 151 -16.52 -18.53 -29.44
CA PRO A 151 -17.20 -19.59 -30.17
C PRO A 151 -16.62 -21.00 -29.94
N GLN A 152 -15.29 -21.09 -29.88
CA GLN A 152 -14.55 -22.34 -29.66
C GLN A 152 -14.74 -22.97 -28.26
N HIS A 153 -15.31 -22.24 -27.30
CA HIS A 153 -15.53 -22.70 -25.93
C HIS A 153 -17.02 -22.85 -25.56
N ARG A 154 -17.94 -22.58 -26.51
CA ARG A 154 -19.39 -22.63 -26.26
C ARG A 154 -19.92 -24.03 -25.98
N ASP A 155 -19.32 -25.06 -26.56
CA ASP A 155 -19.72 -26.44 -26.31
C ASP A 155 -19.40 -26.89 -24.88
N GLN A 156 -18.39 -26.29 -24.25
CA GLN A 156 -17.94 -26.61 -22.90
C GLN A 156 -18.63 -25.77 -21.83
N TYR A 157 -18.80 -24.46 -22.07
CA TYR A 157 -19.27 -23.51 -21.06
C TYR A 157 -20.65 -22.94 -21.35
N GLY A 158 -21.25 -23.24 -22.51
CA GLY A 158 -22.53 -22.67 -22.94
C GLY A 158 -22.37 -21.32 -23.65
N ASP A 159 -23.50 -20.76 -24.08
CA ASP A 159 -23.58 -19.43 -24.66
C ASP A 159 -23.91 -18.38 -23.59
N GLY A 160 -23.46 -17.14 -23.80
CA GLY A 160 -23.68 -16.04 -22.85
C GLY A 160 -22.40 -15.28 -22.48
N ALA A 161 -22.52 -14.46 -21.44
CA ALA A 161 -21.40 -13.70 -20.87
C ALA A 161 -20.56 -14.56 -19.92
N ILE A 162 -19.26 -14.31 -19.85
CA ILE A 162 -18.35 -14.96 -18.90
C ILE A 162 -18.57 -14.35 -17.52
N GLY A 163 -18.97 -15.17 -16.55
CA GLY A 163 -19.03 -14.84 -15.14
C GLY A 163 -18.03 -15.65 -14.32
N VAL A 164 -17.50 -15.05 -13.26
CA VAL A 164 -16.69 -15.72 -12.23
C VAL A 164 -17.32 -15.40 -10.87
N MET A 165 -17.28 -16.35 -9.93
CA MET A 165 -17.77 -16.08 -8.57
C MET A 165 -16.90 -15.00 -7.93
N ASP A 166 -17.54 -14.00 -7.32
CA ASP A 166 -16.80 -12.89 -6.70
C ASP A 166 -15.84 -13.40 -5.62
N PHE A 167 -16.25 -14.37 -4.79
CA PHE A 167 -15.35 -15.05 -3.82
C PHE A 167 -14.10 -15.63 -4.48
N ALA A 168 -14.24 -16.33 -5.61
CA ALA A 168 -13.12 -16.93 -6.34
C ALA A 168 -12.16 -15.85 -6.84
N HIS A 169 -12.71 -14.74 -7.35
CA HIS A 169 -11.93 -13.59 -7.78
C HIS A 169 -11.20 -12.90 -6.62
N GLN A 170 -11.87 -12.66 -5.48
CA GLN A 170 -11.23 -12.10 -4.28
C GLN A 170 -10.10 -13.00 -3.78
N MET A 171 -10.30 -14.31 -3.75
CA MET A 171 -9.27 -15.26 -3.33
C MET A 171 -8.11 -15.33 -4.32
N HIS A 172 -8.36 -15.24 -5.62
CA HIS A 172 -7.32 -15.11 -6.64
C HIS A 172 -6.50 -13.84 -6.43
N CYS A 173 -7.16 -12.69 -6.23
CA CYS A 173 -6.51 -11.41 -5.94
C CYS A 173 -5.61 -11.49 -4.69
N LEU A 174 -6.11 -12.10 -3.62
CA LEU A 174 -5.36 -12.28 -2.38
C LEU A 174 -4.16 -13.21 -2.57
N ASP A 175 -4.32 -14.33 -3.30
CA ASP A 175 -3.24 -15.25 -3.60
C ASP A 175 -2.16 -14.61 -4.48
N LEU A 176 -2.57 -13.81 -5.46
CA LEU A 176 -1.64 -13.09 -6.33
C LEU A 176 -0.83 -12.06 -5.53
N VAL A 177 -1.46 -11.30 -4.63
CA VAL A 177 -0.77 -10.39 -3.70
C VAL A 177 0.18 -11.18 -2.77
N ARG A 178 -0.27 -12.32 -2.23
CA ARG A 178 0.56 -13.21 -1.40
C ARG A 178 1.79 -13.74 -2.16
N LYS A 179 1.64 -14.17 -3.41
CA LYS A 179 2.76 -14.59 -4.25
C LYS A 179 3.69 -13.42 -4.57
N TYR A 180 3.14 -12.23 -4.79
CA TYR A 180 3.90 -11.02 -5.04
C TYR A 180 4.74 -10.56 -3.83
N THR A 181 4.30 -10.79 -2.58
CA THR A 181 5.14 -10.51 -1.40
C THR A 181 6.34 -11.45 -1.25
N TYR A 182 6.30 -12.61 -1.94
CA TYR A 182 7.42 -13.54 -2.09
C TYR A 182 7.91 -13.58 -3.55
N PHE A 183 8.04 -12.40 -4.16
CA PHE A 183 8.34 -12.21 -5.57
C PHE A 183 9.48 -13.10 -6.08
N ASP A 184 10.63 -13.10 -5.39
CA ASP A 184 11.82 -13.84 -5.85
C ASP A 184 11.57 -15.36 -5.94
N TYR A 185 10.87 -15.94 -4.96
CA TYR A 185 10.58 -17.38 -4.92
C TYR A 185 9.69 -17.83 -6.09
N TYR A 186 8.58 -17.11 -6.34
CA TYR A 186 7.64 -17.49 -7.40
C TYR A 186 8.14 -17.13 -8.80
N MET A 187 9.04 -16.14 -8.91
CA MET A 187 9.70 -15.83 -10.17
C MET A 187 10.74 -16.87 -10.56
N GLU A 188 11.51 -17.41 -9.60
CA GLU A 188 12.44 -18.52 -9.86
C GLU A 188 11.72 -19.79 -10.30
N LYS A 189 10.53 -20.03 -9.76
CA LYS A 189 9.66 -21.16 -10.12
C LYS A 189 9.02 -21.05 -11.51
N GLN A 190 9.16 -19.92 -12.20
CA GLN A 190 8.48 -19.64 -13.47
C GLN A 190 6.97 -19.92 -13.39
N ASP A 191 6.33 -19.45 -12.31
CA ASP A 191 4.87 -19.57 -12.17
C ASP A 191 4.19 -18.68 -13.23
N GLU A 192 3.95 -19.25 -14.42
CA GLU A 192 3.36 -18.57 -15.57
C GLU A 192 1.93 -18.09 -15.29
N GLU A 193 1.22 -18.74 -14.37
CA GLU A 193 -0.15 -18.39 -14.00
C GLU A 193 -0.17 -17.08 -13.19
N ALA A 194 0.77 -16.92 -12.25
CA ALA A 194 0.87 -15.71 -11.44
C ALA A 194 1.73 -14.62 -12.09
N PHE A 195 2.69 -14.97 -12.95
CA PHE A 195 3.70 -14.03 -13.48
C PHE A 195 3.95 -14.13 -14.99
N GLY A 196 3.09 -14.81 -15.76
CA GLY A 196 3.22 -14.90 -17.22
C GLY A 196 2.99 -13.59 -17.96
N ASN A 197 2.40 -12.60 -17.27
CA ASN A 197 2.22 -11.25 -17.78
C ASN A 197 3.52 -10.43 -17.71
N PRO A 198 3.78 -9.52 -18.68
CA PRO A 198 4.87 -8.57 -18.59
C PRO A 198 4.84 -7.82 -17.24
N PRO A 199 6.00 -7.47 -16.66
CA PRO A 199 6.10 -6.91 -15.30
C PRO A 199 5.23 -5.66 -15.04
N HIS A 200 4.95 -4.85 -16.06
CA HIS A 200 4.05 -3.70 -15.94
C HIS A 200 2.58 -4.11 -15.90
N VAL A 201 2.16 -5.08 -16.71
CA VAL A 201 0.80 -5.68 -16.65
C VAL A 201 0.61 -6.37 -15.31
N LEU A 202 1.62 -7.10 -14.84
CA LEU A 202 1.57 -7.70 -13.51
C LEU A 202 1.39 -6.64 -12.42
N ARG A 203 2.11 -5.51 -12.48
CA ARG A 203 1.93 -4.45 -11.47
C ARG A 203 0.52 -3.86 -11.49
N VAL A 204 -0.01 -3.57 -12.68
CA VAL A 204 -1.40 -3.10 -12.84
C VAL A 204 -2.38 -4.14 -12.32
N HIS A 205 -2.12 -5.42 -12.58
CA HIS A 205 -2.95 -6.51 -12.06
C HIS A 205 -2.91 -6.55 -10.53
N ILE A 206 -1.74 -6.41 -9.89
CA ILE A 206 -1.63 -6.32 -8.43
C ILE A 206 -2.38 -5.10 -7.88
N ASP A 207 -2.27 -3.93 -8.50
CA ASP A 207 -2.99 -2.73 -8.08
C ASP A 207 -4.52 -2.90 -8.22
N HIS A 208 -4.95 -3.55 -9.31
CA HIS A 208 -6.34 -3.99 -9.50
C HIS A 208 -6.77 -4.94 -8.38
N CYS A 209 -5.97 -5.95 -8.05
CA CYS A 209 -6.26 -6.91 -6.98
C CYS A 209 -6.41 -6.22 -5.62
N ILE A 210 -5.50 -5.30 -5.29
CA ILE A 210 -5.55 -4.55 -4.02
C ILE A 210 -6.82 -3.69 -3.97
N ASP A 211 -7.15 -2.96 -5.04
CA ASP A 211 -8.34 -2.12 -5.06
C ASP A 211 -9.64 -2.94 -5.06
N MET A 212 -9.68 -4.07 -5.76
CA MET A 212 -10.82 -5.01 -5.72
C MET A 212 -11.05 -5.53 -4.30
N MET A 213 -9.99 -5.95 -3.59
CA MET A 213 -10.08 -6.37 -2.20
C MET A 213 -10.53 -5.24 -1.29
N ARG A 214 -10.00 -4.02 -1.46
CA ARG A 214 -10.42 -2.83 -0.69
C ARG A 214 -11.90 -2.52 -0.91
N GLN A 215 -12.37 -2.48 -2.16
CA GLN A 215 -13.78 -2.24 -2.50
C GLN A 215 -14.66 -3.30 -1.85
N PHE A 216 -14.29 -4.59 -1.96
CA PHE A 216 -15.03 -5.69 -1.38
C PHE A 216 -15.13 -5.59 0.16
N ILE A 217 -14.01 -5.31 0.84
CA ILE A 217 -13.97 -5.14 2.30
C ILE A 217 -14.83 -3.95 2.73
N MET A 218 -14.78 -2.83 2.01
CA MET A 218 -15.58 -1.66 2.34
C MET A 218 -17.09 -1.89 2.12
N CYS A 219 -17.46 -2.67 1.10
CA CYS A 219 -18.85 -3.06 0.88
C CYS A 219 -19.35 -4.07 1.92
N ASN A 220 -18.46 -4.89 2.49
CA ASN A 220 -18.78 -5.93 3.48
C ASN A 220 -18.11 -5.65 4.83
N ALA A 221 -18.09 -4.38 5.26
CA ALA A 221 -17.42 -3.99 6.49
C ALA A 221 -18.06 -4.67 7.71
N ASP A 222 -17.32 -5.56 8.36
CA ASP A 222 -17.77 -6.28 9.55
C ASP A 222 -17.75 -5.34 10.77
N PRO A 223 -18.90 -5.13 11.45
CA PRO A 223 -18.94 -4.33 12.69
C PRO A 223 -18.33 -5.05 13.90
N GLY A 224 -17.83 -6.28 13.75
CA GLY A 224 -17.14 -7.05 14.78
C GLY A 224 -15.90 -6.35 15.32
N ILE A 225 -15.71 -6.41 16.64
CA ILE A 225 -14.58 -5.78 17.33
C ILE A 225 -13.52 -6.83 17.60
N VAL A 226 -12.32 -6.62 17.07
CA VAL A 226 -11.13 -7.41 17.45
C VAL A 226 -10.68 -6.97 18.84
N THR A 227 -10.63 -7.90 19.79
CA THR A 227 -10.17 -7.66 21.16
C THR A 227 -8.80 -8.32 21.38
N HIS A 228 -7.98 -7.73 22.23
CA HIS A 228 -6.68 -8.29 22.60
C HIS A 228 -6.77 -8.98 23.97
N PHE A 229 -6.14 -10.14 24.09
CA PHE A 229 -6.04 -10.88 25.35
C PHE A 229 -4.61 -10.81 25.88
N TRP A 230 -4.46 -10.70 27.20
CA TRP A 230 -3.18 -10.90 27.86
C TRP A 230 -2.81 -12.38 27.78
N VAL A 231 -1.56 -12.67 27.43
CA VAL A 231 -0.99 -14.02 27.44
C VAL A 231 -0.01 -14.07 28.61
N GLU A 232 -0.17 -15.04 29.51
CA GLU A 232 0.85 -15.34 30.52
C GLU A 232 2.14 -15.79 29.81
N GLU A 233 3.29 -15.34 30.33
CA GLU A 233 4.62 -15.68 29.81
C GLU A 233 4.71 -17.17 29.47
N GLN A 234 4.80 -17.49 28.17
CA GLN A 234 5.17 -18.83 27.76
C GLN A 234 6.64 -19.01 28.14
N ASN A 235 6.92 -19.94 29.05
CA ASN A 235 8.27 -20.39 29.37
C ASN A 235 9.00 -20.80 28.08
N GLU A 236 9.86 -19.93 27.58
CA GLU A 236 10.74 -20.18 26.44
C GLU A 236 11.73 -21.30 26.79
N GLN A 237 11.53 -22.48 26.21
CA GLN A 237 12.57 -23.51 26.08
C GLN A 237 13.21 -23.48 24.68
N ASP A 238 13.44 -22.28 24.13
CA ASP A 238 14.18 -22.12 22.87
C ASP A 238 15.42 -21.22 23.11
N PRO A 239 16.65 -21.79 23.19
CA PRO A 239 17.85 -21.07 23.61
C PRO A 239 18.47 -20.22 22.48
N GLY A 240 17.65 -19.41 21.79
CA GLY A 240 18.12 -18.65 20.63
C GLY A 240 17.45 -17.31 20.35
N ARG A 241 16.40 -16.90 21.08
CA ARG A 241 15.63 -15.69 20.72
C ARG A 241 15.44 -14.80 21.94
N ARG A 242 16.02 -13.59 21.89
CA ARG A 242 15.68 -12.51 22.82
C ARG A 242 14.62 -11.64 22.15
N ASP A 243 13.37 -12.09 22.16
CA ASP A 243 12.21 -11.27 21.78
C ASP A 243 11.67 -10.58 23.05
N THR A 244 12.29 -9.47 23.43
CA THR A 244 11.69 -8.53 24.38
C THR A 244 11.39 -7.24 23.63
N ASP A 245 10.17 -7.10 23.08
CA ASP A 245 9.43 -5.83 22.94
C ASP A 245 8.20 -5.92 21.99
N LEU A 246 7.43 -7.00 22.04
CA LEU A 246 6.05 -6.97 21.56
C LEU A 246 5.12 -7.13 22.77
N LEU A 247 4.75 -5.97 23.32
CA LEU A 247 3.75 -5.75 24.38
C LEU A 247 4.20 -6.07 25.82
N SER A 248 5.20 -5.35 26.34
CA SER A 248 5.34 -5.21 27.79
C SER A 248 4.26 -4.24 28.32
N PRO A 249 3.40 -4.63 29.28
CA PRO A 249 2.49 -3.70 29.93
C PRO A 249 3.29 -2.60 30.63
N ALA A 250 2.97 -1.34 30.33
CA ALA A 250 3.37 -0.23 31.18
C ALA A 250 2.96 -0.55 32.63
N LYS A 251 3.92 -0.58 33.55
CA LYS A 251 3.67 -0.70 34.98
C LYS A 251 2.65 0.37 35.37
N ARG A 252 1.43 -0.07 35.67
CA ARG A 252 0.38 0.82 36.18
C ARG A 252 0.80 1.26 37.57
N HIS A 253 1.24 2.52 37.70
CA HIS A 253 1.29 3.17 38.99
C HIS A 253 -0.14 3.18 39.56
N ASN A 254 -0.33 2.44 40.65
CA ASN A 254 -1.53 2.55 41.48
C ASN A 254 -1.49 3.92 42.13
N ASP A 255 -2.26 4.88 41.61
CA ASP A 255 -2.69 6.03 42.38
C ASP A 255 -4.21 6.00 42.52
N THR A 256 -4.63 5.50 43.68
CA THR A 256 -6.01 5.48 44.13
C THR A 256 -6.31 6.79 44.85
N SER A 257 -6.92 7.76 44.15
CA SER A 257 -7.75 8.74 44.85
C SER A 257 -8.88 9.30 43.99
N SER A 258 -10.09 8.89 44.37
CA SER A 258 -11.29 9.72 44.45
C SER A 258 -11.80 10.41 43.18
N VAL A 259 -12.70 9.75 42.45
CA VAL A 259 -13.79 10.45 41.75
C VAL A 259 -15.12 9.78 42.10
N LYS A 260 -15.90 10.50 42.90
CA LYS A 260 -17.30 10.18 43.24
C LYS A 260 -18.14 10.24 41.97
N LYS A 261 -18.97 9.21 41.78
CA LYS A 261 -20.03 9.14 40.79
C LYS A 261 -21.08 10.22 41.07
N THR A 262 -21.42 11.04 40.07
CA THR A 262 -22.65 11.83 40.09
C THR A 262 -23.38 11.66 38.77
N TRP A 263 -24.57 11.09 38.87
CA TRP A 263 -25.57 10.97 37.81
C TRP A 263 -26.26 12.32 37.59
N VAL A 264 -26.44 12.74 36.34
CA VAL A 264 -27.55 13.62 35.94
C VAL A 264 -28.05 13.20 34.56
N LEU A 265 -29.24 12.60 34.56
CA LEU A 265 -30.17 12.61 33.42
C LEU A 265 -30.84 14.00 33.38
N LEU A 266 -31.05 14.58 32.21
CA LEU A 266 -32.31 15.27 31.90
C LEU A 266 -32.44 15.58 30.40
N SER A 267 -33.70 15.59 30.01
CA SER A 267 -34.27 15.42 28.68
C SER A 267 -34.59 16.76 27.98
N VAL A 268 -34.52 16.73 26.64
CA VAL A 268 -35.53 17.23 25.68
C VAL A 268 -35.76 18.76 25.48
N ALA A 269 -35.67 19.11 24.18
CA ALA A 269 -36.50 20.03 23.37
C ALA A 269 -36.04 21.46 23.01
N PHE A 270 -35.91 21.64 21.68
CA PHE A 270 -36.29 22.77 20.81
C PHE A 270 -35.57 24.12 20.94
N VAL A 271 -35.00 24.62 19.83
CA VAL A 271 -35.61 25.67 18.98
C VAL A 271 -34.90 25.74 17.62
N ILE A 272 -35.72 25.91 16.59
CA ILE A 272 -35.51 26.12 15.16
C ILE A 272 -34.76 27.44 14.86
N PHE A 273 -33.86 27.50 13.88
CA PHE A 273 -33.80 28.51 12.80
C PHE A 273 -32.63 28.21 11.82
N ALA A 274 -32.96 28.15 10.52
CA ALA A 274 -32.01 28.20 9.39
C ALA A 274 -31.56 29.68 9.13
N PRO A 275 -30.77 30.06 8.10
CA PRO A 275 -30.00 29.32 7.09
C PRO A 275 -28.55 29.88 6.86
N ALA A 276 -27.86 29.26 5.89
CA ALA A 276 -26.67 29.68 5.13
C ALA A 276 -26.08 31.10 5.31
N ILE A 277 -24.76 31.18 5.54
CA ILE A 277 -23.88 32.22 4.98
C ILE A 277 -22.56 31.58 4.53
N ILE A 278 -22.34 31.62 3.22
CA ILE A 278 -21.07 31.45 2.54
C ILE A 278 -20.21 32.68 2.87
N THR A 279 -19.03 32.50 3.44
CA THR A 279 -17.99 33.54 3.44
C THR A 279 -16.86 33.11 2.52
N SER A 280 -16.79 33.83 1.41
CA SER A 280 -15.72 33.82 0.43
C SER A 280 -14.37 34.12 1.09
N ALA A 281 -13.44 33.17 1.05
CA ALA A 281 -12.03 33.48 1.20
C ALA A 281 -11.51 33.97 -0.16
N THR A 282 -11.21 35.25 -0.19
CA THR A 282 -10.59 35.97 -1.30
C THR A 282 -9.25 35.33 -1.68
N HIS A 283 -9.16 34.79 -2.90
CA HIS A 283 -7.89 34.51 -3.55
C HIS A 283 -7.13 35.83 -3.74
N LEU A 284 -6.00 35.97 -3.05
CA LEU A 284 -5.00 36.97 -3.40
C LEU A 284 -4.25 36.49 -4.65
N PRO A 285 -4.13 37.31 -5.71
CA PRO A 285 -3.41 36.93 -6.91
C PRO A 285 -1.90 36.93 -6.63
N TYR A 286 -1.28 35.77 -6.82
CA TYR A 286 0.18 35.66 -6.86
C TYR A 286 0.70 36.43 -8.10
N PRO A 287 1.73 37.28 -7.96
CA PRO A 287 2.22 38.08 -9.06
C PRO A 287 2.91 37.18 -10.10
N ARG A 288 2.26 37.02 -11.27
CA ARG A 288 2.96 36.68 -12.50
C ARG A 288 3.83 37.87 -12.90
N ARG A 289 5.13 37.77 -12.64
CA ARG A 289 6.16 38.41 -13.47
C ARG A 289 6.69 37.34 -14.41
N GLY A 290 6.82 37.53 -15.70
CA GLY A 290 6.45 38.61 -16.59
C GLY A 290 6.66 38.03 -17.98
N ASP A 291 5.72 38.29 -18.88
CA ASP A 291 5.81 37.98 -20.29
C ASP A 291 7.07 38.65 -20.87
N GLY A 292 8.12 37.85 -21.02
CA GLY A 292 9.24 38.13 -21.90
C GLY A 292 8.99 37.34 -23.18
N SER A 293 8.38 38.00 -24.15
CA SER A 293 8.21 37.63 -25.55
C SER A 293 8.95 36.35 -25.96
N ALA A 294 8.17 35.31 -26.25
CA ALA A 294 8.61 34.15 -27.01
C ALA A 294 9.08 34.60 -28.41
N GLY A 295 10.35 34.96 -28.51
CA GLY A 295 11.08 34.82 -29.75
C GLY A 295 11.22 33.33 -30.03
N SER A 296 10.61 32.89 -31.13
CA SER A 296 10.88 31.60 -31.76
C SER A 296 12.34 31.54 -32.18
N ASN A 297 13.23 31.24 -31.24
CA ASN A 297 14.59 30.86 -31.53
C ASN A 297 14.65 29.36 -31.59
N ALA A 298 14.87 28.87 -32.80
CA ALA A 298 15.39 27.54 -33.08
C ALA A 298 16.42 27.14 -32.02
N VAL A 299 16.31 25.91 -31.53
CA VAL A 299 17.27 25.28 -30.61
C VAL A 299 18.65 25.41 -31.26
N SER A 300 19.47 26.33 -30.74
CA SER A 300 20.81 26.48 -31.27
C SER A 300 21.62 25.26 -30.86
N SER A 301 22.19 24.60 -31.86
CA SER A 301 23.21 23.56 -31.80
C SER A 301 24.55 24.09 -31.28
N GLY A 302 24.53 25.02 -30.32
CA GLY A 302 25.74 25.57 -29.70
C GLY A 302 26.45 24.49 -28.90
N GLN A 303 27.74 24.27 -29.20
CA GLN A 303 28.58 23.36 -28.45
C GLN A 303 28.96 23.97 -27.09
N CYS A 304 29.04 23.13 -26.07
CA CYS A 304 29.58 23.48 -24.77
C CYS A 304 31.07 23.89 -24.89
N GLU A 305 31.40 25.12 -24.51
CA GLU A 305 32.77 25.65 -24.59
C GLU A 305 33.61 25.31 -23.35
N ASP A 306 33.00 25.33 -22.15
CA ASP A 306 33.68 25.09 -20.87
C ASP A 306 32.87 24.10 -20.01
N PRO A 307 33.02 22.78 -20.24
CA PRO A 307 32.26 21.78 -19.50
C PRO A 307 32.76 21.65 -18.06
N SER A 308 31.82 21.69 -17.11
CA SER A 308 32.10 21.30 -15.72
C SER A 308 32.55 19.83 -15.64
N ILE A 309 33.37 19.51 -14.65
CA ILE A 309 33.92 18.16 -14.46
C ILE A 309 33.29 17.52 -13.24
N ARG A 310 32.48 16.50 -13.46
CA ARG A 310 31.95 15.66 -12.38
C ARG A 310 33.01 14.67 -11.95
N ARG A 311 33.43 14.71 -10.67
CA ARG A 311 34.62 13.98 -10.17
C ARG A 311 34.24 12.89 -9.19
N GLU A 312 35.11 11.88 -9.05
CA GLU A 312 34.97 10.85 -8.02
C GLU A 312 35.20 11.48 -6.64
N TRP A 313 34.47 11.00 -5.62
CA TRP A 313 34.56 11.52 -4.26
C TRP A 313 35.98 11.60 -3.69
N ARG A 314 36.86 10.64 -4.00
CA ARG A 314 38.25 10.60 -3.51
C ARG A 314 39.17 11.58 -4.24
N ASP A 315 38.78 12.09 -5.40
CA ASP A 315 39.56 13.08 -6.15
C ASP A 315 39.39 14.50 -5.59
N LEU A 316 38.40 14.71 -4.71
CA LEU A 316 38.20 15.99 -4.03
C LEU A 316 39.18 16.13 -2.86
N SER A 317 39.75 17.32 -2.73
CA SER A 317 40.43 17.72 -1.49
C SER A 317 39.44 17.78 -0.31
N ASP A 318 39.93 17.63 0.92
CA ASP A 318 39.09 17.73 2.12
C ASP A 318 38.30 19.05 2.19
N GLY A 319 38.92 20.15 1.74
CA GLY A 319 38.26 21.46 1.62
C GLY A 319 37.09 21.45 0.62
N GLU A 320 37.26 20.80 -0.53
CA GLU A 320 36.18 20.65 -1.52
C GLU A 320 35.07 19.74 -1.03
N LYS A 321 35.39 18.65 -0.33
CA LYS A 321 34.38 17.76 0.28
C LYS A 321 33.50 18.52 1.27
N MET A 322 34.13 19.31 2.17
CA MET A 322 33.40 20.16 3.11
C MET A 322 32.55 21.23 2.41
N GLN A 323 33.05 21.84 1.33
CA GLN A 323 32.29 22.81 0.54
C GLN A 323 31.06 22.17 -0.14
N TYR A 324 31.21 20.97 -0.70
CA TYR A 324 30.12 20.24 -1.34
C TYR A 324 29.03 19.86 -0.33
N ILE A 325 29.43 19.27 0.80
CA ILE A 325 28.54 18.96 1.92
C ILE A 325 27.84 20.23 2.45
N GLY A 326 28.58 21.33 2.57
CA GLY A 326 28.05 22.62 2.98
C GLY A 326 26.99 23.14 2.00
N ALA A 327 27.20 22.97 0.70
CA ALA A 327 26.22 23.35 -0.32
C ALA A 327 24.93 22.51 -0.24
N ILE A 328 25.05 21.20 0.00
CA ILE A 328 23.88 20.32 0.24
C ILE A 328 23.13 20.77 1.50
N SER A 329 23.85 21.08 2.57
CA SER A 329 23.26 21.58 3.82
C SER A 329 22.57 22.93 3.61
N CYS A 330 23.13 23.81 2.77
CA CYS A 330 22.50 25.06 2.36
C CYS A 330 21.16 24.84 1.62
N LEU A 331 21.04 23.83 0.75
CA LEU A 331 19.74 23.50 0.13
C LEU A 331 18.69 23.07 1.15
N HIS A 332 19.12 22.46 2.26
CA HIS A 332 18.25 22.08 3.37
C HIS A 332 17.84 23.26 4.26
N GLU A 333 18.44 24.44 4.08
CA GLU A 333 18.01 25.66 4.75
C GLU A 333 17.30 26.65 3.84
N THR A 334 17.52 26.53 2.53
CA THR A 334 16.91 27.36 1.49
C THR A 334 15.40 27.07 1.39
N PRO A 335 14.51 28.08 1.30
CA PRO A 335 13.08 27.86 1.11
C PRO A 335 12.75 27.09 -0.18
N SER A 336 11.78 26.18 -0.11
CA SER A 336 11.27 25.44 -1.27
C SER A 336 10.60 26.35 -2.30
N ARG A 337 10.59 25.90 -3.57
CA ARG A 337 9.87 26.54 -4.67
C ARG A 337 8.42 26.04 -4.82
N LEU A 338 8.09 24.90 -4.21
CA LEU A 338 6.81 24.22 -4.34
C LEU A 338 5.92 24.39 -3.11
N ASP A 339 6.50 24.36 -1.92
CA ASP A 339 5.82 24.43 -0.63
C ASP A 339 6.48 25.51 0.25
N PRO A 340 5.78 26.60 0.60
CA PRO A 340 6.31 27.66 1.46
C PRO A 340 6.79 27.18 2.84
N GLU A 341 6.33 26.02 3.32
CA GLU A 341 6.74 25.44 4.60
C GLU A 341 7.90 24.45 4.49
N ALA A 342 8.33 24.12 3.27
CA ALA A 342 9.39 23.14 3.00
C ALA A 342 10.72 23.79 2.60
N LYS A 343 11.74 22.96 2.44
CA LYS A 343 13.09 23.37 2.04
C LYS A 343 13.34 23.01 0.58
N LEU A 344 14.25 23.69 -0.09
CA LEU A 344 14.58 23.45 -1.50
C LEU A 344 15.07 22.01 -1.72
N SER A 345 15.74 21.42 -0.73
CA SER A 345 16.09 20.00 -0.76
C SER A 345 14.88 19.05 -0.85
N ASP A 346 13.70 19.46 -0.36
CA ASP A 346 12.48 18.63 -0.34
C ASP A 346 11.77 18.61 -1.70
N ASP A 347 12.02 19.58 -2.58
CA ASP A 347 11.43 19.66 -3.92
C ASP A 347 11.85 18.48 -4.80
N PHE A 348 13.08 18.00 -4.62
CA PHE A 348 13.64 16.92 -5.43
C PHE A 348 13.06 15.54 -5.06
N PRO A 349 12.99 15.13 -3.77
CA PRO A 349 12.20 13.97 -3.37
C PRO A 349 10.73 14.05 -3.79
N TRP A 350 10.11 15.23 -3.68
CA TRP A 350 8.73 15.42 -4.13
C TRP A 350 8.59 15.15 -5.63
N LEU A 351 9.47 15.74 -6.44
CA LEU A 351 9.47 15.59 -7.89
C LEU A 351 9.73 14.14 -8.31
N HIS A 352 10.72 13.49 -7.69
CA HIS A 352 11.05 12.09 -7.94
C HIS A 352 9.88 11.15 -7.64
N PHE A 353 9.19 11.38 -6.51
CA PHE A 353 8.07 10.55 -6.11
C PHE A 353 6.81 10.77 -6.98
N HIS A 354 6.38 12.02 -7.16
CA HIS A 354 5.11 12.33 -7.82
C HIS A 354 5.19 12.34 -9.35
N VAL A 355 6.35 12.67 -9.91
CA VAL A 355 6.55 12.83 -11.36
C VAL A 355 7.52 11.80 -11.92
N GLY A 356 8.58 11.49 -11.19
CA GLY A 356 9.65 10.59 -11.62
C GLY A 356 9.31 9.09 -11.53
N SER A 357 8.39 8.69 -10.66
CA SER A 357 8.07 7.28 -10.38
C SER A 357 7.81 6.42 -11.65
N PRO A 358 7.03 6.88 -12.66
CA PRO A 358 6.78 6.12 -13.89
C PRO A 358 8.03 5.86 -14.77
N ASN A 359 9.15 6.54 -14.51
CA ASN A 359 10.39 6.38 -15.28
C ASN A 359 11.27 5.23 -14.73
N HIS A 360 10.87 4.57 -13.65
CA HIS A 360 11.60 3.41 -13.12
C HIS A 360 11.20 2.13 -13.87
N ASN A 361 12.18 1.27 -14.18
CA ASN A 361 11.99 0.05 -14.98
C ASN A 361 11.48 0.29 -16.40
N THR A 362 11.73 1.48 -16.94
CA THR A 362 11.38 1.84 -18.31
C THR A 362 12.60 2.36 -19.05
N VAL A 363 12.46 2.47 -20.37
CA VAL A 363 13.44 3.09 -21.27
C VAL A 363 13.84 4.52 -20.84
N GLY A 364 12.93 5.25 -20.18
CA GLY A 364 13.13 6.61 -19.71
C GLY A 364 13.99 6.74 -18.45
N PHE A 365 14.39 5.64 -17.80
CA PHE A 365 15.11 5.70 -16.52
C PHE A 365 16.39 6.54 -16.59
N LEU A 366 17.26 6.27 -17.56
CA LEU A 366 18.57 6.93 -17.68
C LEU A 366 18.41 8.39 -18.09
N SER A 367 17.57 8.66 -19.09
CA SER A 367 17.31 10.00 -19.60
C SER A 367 16.63 10.88 -18.53
N TRP A 368 15.63 10.36 -17.83
CA TRP A 368 14.96 11.09 -16.75
C TRP A 368 15.94 11.41 -15.61
N HIS A 369 16.69 10.43 -15.12
CA HIS A 369 17.61 10.68 -14.01
C HIS A 369 18.78 11.60 -14.38
N ARG A 370 19.27 11.59 -15.63
CA ARG A 370 20.31 12.52 -16.11
C ARG A 370 19.88 13.98 -15.98
N TRP A 371 18.68 14.32 -16.42
CA TRP A 371 18.17 15.68 -16.28
C TRP A 371 17.81 16.00 -14.84
N PHE A 372 17.23 15.06 -14.10
CA PHE A 372 16.90 15.23 -12.69
C PHE A 372 18.12 15.62 -11.83
N ILE A 373 19.24 14.89 -11.94
CA ILE A 373 20.45 15.26 -11.19
C ILE A 373 21.07 16.56 -11.71
N HIS A 374 20.92 16.89 -12.99
CA HIS A 374 21.39 18.16 -13.50
C HIS A 374 20.60 19.34 -12.91
N LEU A 375 19.27 19.23 -12.73
CA LEU A 375 18.49 20.24 -12.00
C LEU A 375 18.98 20.42 -10.55
N TYR A 376 19.44 19.32 -9.91
CA TYR A 376 20.04 19.37 -8.58
C TYR A 376 21.40 20.07 -8.58
N GLU A 377 22.23 19.82 -9.59
CA GLU A 377 23.50 20.52 -9.84
C GLU A 377 23.29 22.03 -10.02
N GLU A 378 22.29 22.42 -10.81
CA GLU A 378 21.92 23.83 -10.99
C GLU A 378 21.48 24.45 -9.67
N ALA A 379 20.71 23.75 -8.84
CA ALA A 379 20.30 24.26 -7.53
C ALA A 379 21.50 24.47 -6.59
N LEU A 380 22.43 23.51 -6.54
CA LEU A 380 23.67 23.63 -5.75
C LEU A 380 24.52 24.82 -6.21
N ARG A 381 24.60 25.07 -7.52
CA ARG A 381 25.32 26.19 -8.12
C ARG A 381 24.64 27.53 -7.82
N ASP A 382 23.36 27.63 -8.14
CA ASP A 382 22.65 28.90 -8.21
C ASP A 382 22.21 29.42 -6.83
N PHE A 383 21.97 28.51 -5.87
CA PHE A 383 21.53 28.89 -4.51
C PHE A 383 22.62 28.73 -3.46
N CYS A 384 23.57 27.81 -3.67
CA CYS A 384 24.53 27.42 -2.63
C CYS A 384 26.00 27.55 -3.06
N GLY A 385 26.28 28.10 -4.23
CA GLY A 385 27.62 28.50 -4.67
C GLY A 385 28.55 27.35 -5.07
N TRP A 386 28.06 26.11 -5.20
CA TRP A 386 28.87 24.99 -5.66
C TRP A 386 28.91 24.93 -7.19
N ASN A 387 30.01 25.36 -7.79
CA ASN A 387 30.16 25.50 -9.24
C ASN A 387 31.13 24.47 -9.88
N LYS A 388 31.53 23.42 -9.15
CA LYS A 388 32.54 22.44 -9.59
C LYS A 388 31.95 21.17 -10.24
N GLY A 389 30.65 21.14 -10.50
CA GLY A 389 29.93 19.96 -11.01
C GLY A 389 29.60 18.94 -9.92
N LEU A 390 28.64 18.04 -10.16
CA LEU A 390 28.28 16.98 -9.22
C LEU A 390 29.45 16.02 -8.95
N VAL A 391 29.42 15.43 -7.77
CA VAL A 391 30.39 14.44 -7.33
C VAL A 391 29.76 13.06 -7.44
N TYR A 392 30.51 12.04 -7.86
CA TYR A 392 30.03 10.66 -7.91
C TYR A 392 30.76 9.77 -6.92
N TRP A 393 30.07 8.71 -6.50
CA TRP A 393 30.66 7.64 -5.69
C TRP A 393 30.88 6.41 -6.57
N ASP A 394 32.14 6.08 -6.83
CA ASP A 394 32.46 4.85 -7.55
C ASP A 394 32.41 3.64 -6.60
N TRP A 395 31.22 3.02 -6.50
CA TRP A 395 31.00 1.87 -5.62
C TRP A 395 31.93 0.68 -5.94
N SER A 396 32.45 0.60 -7.17
CA SER A 396 33.32 -0.50 -7.57
C SER A 396 34.68 -0.46 -6.90
N LEU A 397 35.04 0.67 -6.27
CA LEU A 397 36.23 0.78 -5.44
C LEU A 397 36.00 0.24 -4.02
N ASP A 398 34.74 0.18 -3.57
CA ASP A 398 34.35 -0.25 -2.23
C ASP A 398 33.62 -1.60 -2.22
N TRP A 399 33.57 -2.32 -3.34
CA TRP A 399 32.71 -3.50 -3.49
C TRP A 399 32.96 -4.60 -2.44
N GLN A 400 34.17 -4.70 -1.89
CA GLN A 400 34.50 -5.68 -0.85
C GLN A 400 33.83 -5.36 0.48
N ASP A 401 33.76 -4.07 0.83
CA ASP A 401 33.11 -3.57 2.03
C ASP A 401 32.57 -2.15 1.77
N PRO A 402 31.37 -2.03 1.19
CA PRO A 402 30.83 -0.73 0.84
C PRO A 402 30.53 0.15 2.06
N ALA A 403 30.50 -0.43 3.27
CA ALA A 403 30.26 0.29 4.52
C ALA A 403 31.52 1.00 5.03
N SER A 404 32.71 0.57 4.58
CA SER A 404 33.99 1.21 4.87
C SER A 404 34.33 2.38 3.94
N SER A 405 33.47 2.68 2.96
CA SER A 405 33.73 3.72 1.96
C SER A 405 34.00 5.09 2.60
N PRO A 406 34.97 5.87 2.08
CA PRO A 406 35.27 7.22 2.58
C PRO A 406 34.13 8.23 2.37
N ILE A 407 33.07 7.87 1.63
CA ILE A 407 31.86 8.71 1.59
C ILE A 407 31.15 8.75 2.96
N TRP A 408 31.38 7.79 3.85
CA TRP A 408 30.73 7.70 5.15
C TRP A 408 31.50 8.41 6.27
N ASP A 409 32.62 9.08 5.96
CA ASP A 409 33.41 9.81 6.95
C ASP A 409 32.54 10.82 7.73
N SER A 410 32.71 10.83 9.06
CA SER A 410 31.88 11.62 9.97
C SER A 410 32.24 13.10 10.04
N ARG A 411 33.23 13.57 9.29
CA ARG A 411 33.66 14.98 9.26
C ARG A 411 33.62 15.54 7.86
N ILE A 412 34.22 14.82 6.92
CA ILE A 412 34.35 15.24 5.53
C ILE A 412 33.47 14.41 4.59
N GLY A 413 32.63 13.50 5.10
CA GLY A 413 31.67 12.68 4.36
C GLY A 413 30.21 12.88 4.78
N PHE A 414 29.36 11.91 4.44
CA PHE A 414 27.90 11.95 4.57
C PHE A 414 27.39 11.38 5.89
N GLY A 415 28.27 11.10 6.87
CA GLY A 415 27.94 10.40 8.10
C GLY A 415 27.76 8.90 7.88
N GLY A 416 27.87 8.11 8.94
CA GLY A 416 27.88 6.66 8.88
C GLY A 416 26.50 6.01 8.91
N ASP A 417 26.47 4.84 9.54
CA ASP A 417 25.28 4.02 9.72
C ASP A 417 24.36 4.57 10.84
N GLY A 418 23.14 4.05 10.93
CA GLY A 418 22.25 4.40 12.02
C GLY A 418 22.60 3.70 13.35
N ASP A 419 22.34 4.40 14.47
CA ASP A 419 22.61 3.90 15.82
C ASP A 419 21.52 2.96 16.35
N LEU A 420 21.86 1.66 16.44
CA LEU A 420 21.00 0.58 16.95
C LEU A 420 20.62 0.69 18.43
N SER A 421 21.33 1.50 19.21
CA SER A 421 21.01 1.67 20.63
C SER A 421 19.80 2.58 20.88
N LEU A 422 19.25 3.18 19.83
CA LEU A 422 18.16 4.15 19.91
C LEU A 422 16.86 3.62 19.27
N PRO A 423 15.69 3.93 19.86
CA PRO A 423 14.41 3.50 19.32
C PRO A 423 14.16 4.13 17.95
N PRO A 424 13.58 3.39 16.97
CA PRO A 424 13.22 3.94 15.68
C PRO A 424 12.16 5.03 15.87
N THR A 425 12.45 6.26 15.44
CA THR A 425 11.45 7.33 15.43
C THR A 425 10.60 7.21 14.17
N ASN A 426 9.32 6.84 14.31
CA ASN A 426 8.33 6.82 13.22
C ASN A 426 8.79 6.08 11.94
N MET A 427 9.61 5.04 12.08
CA MET A 427 10.20 4.30 10.95
C MET A 427 10.09 2.78 11.13
N PRO A 428 10.26 1.99 10.04
CA PRO A 428 10.18 0.53 10.10
C PRO A 428 11.12 -0.07 11.16
N PRO A 429 10.80 -1.26 11.72
CA PRO A 429 11.72 -1.95 12.62
C PRO A 429 13.11 -2.10 11.99
N ASN A 430 14.16 -1.78 12.75
CA ASN A 430 15.60 -1.72 12.36
C ASN A 430 16.08 -0.45 11.63
N ALA A 431 15.22 0.54 11.41
CA ALA A 431 15.63 1.83 10.85
C ALA A 431 16.09 2.79 11.94
N THR A 432 17.39 3.07 11.97
CA THR A 432 18.04 3.85 13.03
C THR A 432 18.56 5.18 12.51
N CYS A 433 18.52 6.23 13.32
CA CYS A 433 18.95 7.56 12.92
C CYS A 433 20.48 7.61 12.74
N VAL A 434 20.93 8.28 11.68
CA VAL A 434 22.31 8.72 11.54
C VAL A 434 22.59 9.76 12.64
N ARG A 435 23.70 9.62 13.38
CA ARG A 435 24.03 10.46 14.54
C ARG A 435 25.36 11.18 14.41
N ASP A 436 26.17 10.81 13.43
CA ASP A 436 27.46 11.40 13.14
C ASP A 436 27.43 12.08 11.77
N GLY A 437 28.45 12.90 11.52
CA GLY A 437 28.55 13.60 10.26
C GLY A 437 27.64 14.82 10.11
N PRO A 438 27.78 15.51 8.98
CA PRO A 438 27.07 16.75 8.68
C PRO A 438 25.54 16.63 8.60
N PHE A 439 25.03 15.40 8.43
CA PHE A 439 23.60 15.12 8.25
C PHE A 439 22.96 14.42 9.47
N SER A 440 23.63 14.43 10.63
CA SER A 440 23.11 13.82 11.87
C SER A 440 21.82 14.46 12.39
N ASN A 441 21.61 15.75 12.10
CA ASN A 441 20.40 16.51 12.44
C ASN A 441 19.47 16.72 11.24
N TYR A 442 19.69 16.00 10.14
CA TYR A 442 18.90 16.16 8.92
C TYR A 442 17.45 15.68 9.15
N GLN A 443 16.50 16.60 9.00
CA GLN A 443 15.07 16.29 9.12
C GLN A 443 14.50 15.99 7.75
N VAL A 444 14.18 14.72 7.53
CA VAL A 444 13.53 14.28 6.30
C VAL A 444 12.04 14.59 6.41
N ARG A 445 11.55 15.53 5.58
CA ARG A 445 10.11 15.82 5.46
C ARG A 445 9.39 14.81 4.56
N ASN A 446 8.08 14.72 4.77
CA ASN A 446 7.20 13.84 4.02
C ASN A 446 7.09 14.28 2.55
N THR A 447 7.46 13.37 1.66
CA THR A 447 7.22 13.47 0.22
C THR A 447 6.72 12.11 -0.29
N GLY A 448 5.55 11.66 0.17
CA GLY A 448 4.93 10.39 -0.22
C GLY A 448 4.23 9.65 0.92
N TRP A 449 4.58 8.38 1.15
CA TRP A 449 3.88 7.46 2.08
C TRP A 449 4.22 7.62 3.58
N ALA A 450 5.18 8.49 3.96
CA ALA A 450 5.63 8.60 5.35
C ALA A 450 4.75 9.59 6.12
N THR A 451 4.17 9.20 7.25
CA THR A 451 3.13 10.01 7.92
C THR A 451 3.68 11.14 8.80
N GLN A 452 4.98 11.21 9.11
CA GLN A 452 5.59 12.22 9.98
C GLN A 452 7.05 12.54 9.60
N PRO A 453 7.55 13.77 9.86
CA PRO A 453 8.98 14.08 9.77
C PRO A 453 9.82 13.12 10.61
N HIS A 454 10.96 12.70 10.09
CA HIS A 454 11.87 11.79 10.77
C HIS A 454 13.33 12.14 10.49
N CYS A 455 14.26 11.59 11.27
CA CYS A 455 15.69 11.71 11.01
C CYS A 455 16.09 11.03 9.69
N LEU A 456 17.24 11.40 9.13
CA LEU A 456 17.90 10.54 8.13
C LEU A 456 18.24 9.20 8.81
N SER A 457 17.81 8.10 8.19
CA SER A 457 18.09 6.76 8.71
C SER A 457 18.82 5.89 7.71
N ARG A 458 19.77 5.13 8.26
CA ARG A 458 20.55 4.12 7.56
C ARG A 458 20.59 2.85 8.41
N GLY A 459 20.79 1.73 7.74
CA GLY A 459 20.88 0.41 8.35
C GLY A 459 21.71 -0.51 7.48
N PHE A 460 23.03 -0.26 7.42
CA PHE A 460 23.96 -1.06 6.62
C PHE A 460 23.86 -2.53 7.02
N GLY A 461 23.54 -3.40 6.06
CA GLY A 461 23.37 -4.83 6.32
C GLY A 461 22.06 -5.22 7.01
N ARG A 462 21.18 -4.27 7.40
CA ARG A 462 20.07 -4.51 8.36
C ARG A 462 18.67 -4.22 7.86
N LEU A 463 18.50 -3.26 6.94
CA LEU A 463 17.20 -2.90 6.36
C LEU A 463 17.04 -3.49 4.97
N PRO A 464 15.86 -3.92 4.48
CA PRO A 464 15.68 -4.13 3.05
C PRO A 464 15.77 -2.78 2.31
N PRO A 465 16.49 -2.68 1.18
CA PRO A 465 17.17 -3.76 0.43
C PRO A 465 18.61 -4.06 0.89
N PHE A 466 19.14 -3.38 1.90
CA PHE A 466 20.44 -3.60 2.55
C PHE A 466 20.60 -4.91 3.33
N HIS A 467 19.63 -5.83 3.37
CA HIS A 467 19.82 -7.18 3.95
C HIS A 467 21.00 -7.93 3.35
N ASN A 468 21.46 -7.49 2.18
CA ASN A 468 22.72 -7.92 1.60
C ASN A 468 23.49 -6.71 1.04
N PHE A 469 24.09 -5.90 1.92
CA PHE A 469 25.11 -4.92 1.54
C PHE A 469 26.42 -5.59 1.08
N SER A 470 26.36 -6.84 0.59
CA SER A 470 27.45 -7.47 -0.13
C SER A 470 27.67 -6.69 -1.43
N GLY A 471 28.88 -6.19 -1.65
CA GLY A 471 29.18 -5.50 -2.90
C GLY A 471 29.42 -6.43 -4.10
N GLU A 472 28.94 -7.68 -4.07
CA GLU A 472 28.94 -8.55 -5.26
C GLU A 472 28.28 -7.87 -6.48
N LYS A 473 27.17 -7.16 -6.26
CA LYS A 473 26.50 -6.35 -7.32
C LYS A 473 27.23 -5.06 -7.68
N LEU A 474 28.26 -4.70 -6.90
CA LEU A 474 29.13 -3.54 -7.09
C LEU A 474 30.50 -3.94 -7.66
N HIS A 475 30.75 -5.24 -7.84
CA HIS A 475 32.03 -5.76 -8.32
C HIS A 475 32.41 -5.16 -9.68
N PRO A 476 33.69 -4.81 -9.93
CA PRO A 476 34.12 -4.25 -11.22
C PRO A 476 33.70 -5.06 -12.45
N ASP A 477 33.72 -6.40 -12.38
CA ASP A 477 33.28 -7.27 -13.47
C ASP A 477 31.81 -7.05 -13.86
N VAL A 478 30.95 -6.77 -12.89
CA VAL A 478 29.53 -6.44 -13.13
C VAL A 478 29.42 -5.15 -13.95
N LEU A 479 30.24 -4.15 -13.64
CA LEU A 479 30.27 -2.88 -14.38
C LEU A 479 30.85 -3.10 -15.78
N ASN A 480 31.92 -3.89 -15.91
CA ASN A 480 32.53 -4.21 -17.20
C ASN A 480 31.56 -4.94 -18.12
N ASP A 481 30.80 -5.91 -17.59
CA ASP A 481 29.74 -6.60 -18.31
C ASP A 481 28.66 -5.63 -18.79
N ALA A 482 28.22 -4.71 -17.93
CA ALA A 482 27.25 -3.68 -18.32
C ALA A 482 27.80 -2.79 -19.44
N LEU A 483 29.04 -2.32 -19.32
CA LEU A 483 29.69 -1.50 -20.34
C LEU A 483 29.97 -2.29 -21.64
N ALA A 484 29.99 -3.61 -21.61
CA ALA A 484 30.19 -4.47 -22.78
C ALA A 484 28.92 -4.70 -23.60
N GLN A 485 27.74 -4.34 -23.08
CA GLN A 485 26.49 -4.50 -23.81
C GLN A 485 26.53 -3.72 -25.14
N GLU A 486 25.96 -4.33 -26.18
CA GLU A 486 25.98 -3.74 -27.52
C GLU A 486 24.86 -2.71 -27.67
N ASP A 487 23.64 -3.04 -27.27
CA ASP A 487 22.47 -2.19 -27.45
C ASP A 487 22.03 -1.45 -26.17
N PHE A 488 21.32 -0.34 -26.36
CA PHE A 488 20.82 0.52 -25.28
C PHE A 488 19.86 -0.21 -24.34
N TRP A 489 18.97 -1.05 -24.89
CA TRP A 489 17.95 -1.71 -24.08
C TRP A 489 18.60 -2.71 -23.11
N ASP A 490 19.52 -3.55 -23.58
CA ASP A 490 20.26 -4.50 -22.75
C ASP A 490 21.16 -3.79 -21.74
N PHE A 491 21.83 -2.70 -22.14
CA PHE A 491 22.57 -1.84 -21.21
C PHE A 491 21.67 -1.33 -20.06
N CYS A 492 20.45 -0.89 -20.39
CA CYS A 492 19.53 -0.31 -19.42
C CYS A 492 18.74 -1.36 -18.62
N HIS A 493 18.42 -2.54 -19.18
CA HIS A 493 17.41 -3.47 -18.65
C HIS A 493 17.93 -4.84 -18.17
N ARG A 494 19.18 -5.24 -18.37
CA ARG A 494 19.66 -6.55 -17.86
C ARG A 494 19.55 -6.62 -16.32
N ARG A 495 18.51 -7.33 -15.85
CA ARG A 495 18.05 -7.40 -14.44
C ARG A 495 19.02 -8.08 -13.48
N ARG A 496 19.93 -8.92 -13.97
CA ARG A 496 20.71 -9.83 -13.10
C ARG A 496 21.88 -9.17 -12.37
N ARG A 497 22.30 -7.94 -12.72
CA ARG A 497 23.53 -7.35 -12.20
C ARG A 497 23.51 -5.81 -12.13
N ARG A 498 22.38 -5.18 -11.80
CA ARG A 498 22.37 -3.72 -11.53
C ARG A 498 22.89 -3.45 -10.11
N PRO A 499 23.61 -2.34 -9.88
CA PRO A 499 23.86 -1.84 -8.55
C PRO A 499 22.53 -1.73 -7.79
N PRO A 500 22.54 -2.00 -6.47
CA PRO A 500 21.32 -1.94 -5.68
C PRO A 500 20.61 -0.58 -5.80
N ARG A 501 19.27 -0.59 -5.89
CA ARG A 501 18.42 0.62 -5.79
C ARG A 501 18.32 1.04 -4.33
N CYS A 502 19.44 1.50 -3.78
CA CYS A 502 19.62 1.54 -2.33
C CYS A 502 19.50 2.93 -1.71
N TYR A 503 19.33 3.98 -2.49
CA TYR A 503 19.22 5.32 -1.95
C TYR A 503 17.90 5.93 -2.39
N THR A 504 17.13 6.42 -1.43
CA THR A 504 16.00 7.31 -1.70
C THR A 504 16.55 8.71 -1.95
N THR A 505 15.90 9.51 -2.79
CA THR A 505 16.21 10.93 -3.03
C THR A 505 16.29 11.78 -1.76
N ARG A 506 15.77 11.27 -0.65
CA ARG A 506 15.83 11.87 0.69
C ARG A 506 17.18 11.68 1.40
N ASP A 507 17.99 10.72 0.98
CA ASP A 507 19.39 10.61 1.41
C ASP A 507 20.27 11.36 0.40
N PRO A 508 21.08 12.35 0.83
CA PRO A 508 21.96 13.08 -0.09
C PRO A 508 22.92 12.19 -0.91
N VAL A 509 23.23 10.98 -0.43
CA VAL A 509 24.05 10.00 -1.17
C VAL A 509 23.37 9.54 -2.48
N PHE A 510 22.05 9.70 -2.61
CA PHE A 510 21.32 9.47 -3.85
C PHE A 510 21.96 10.17 -5.05
N TYR A 511 22.35 11.44 -4.88
CA TYR A 511 22.86 12.24 -5.98
C TYR A 511 24.22 11.72 -6.43
N LEU A 512 25.12 11.35 -5.50
CA LEU A 512 26.40 10.72 -5.83
C LEU A 512 26.18 9.38 -6.54
N HIS A 513 25.19 8.63 -6.08
CA HIS A 513 24.84 7.35 -6.66
C HIS A 513 24.35 7.52 -8.10
N HIS A 514 23.37 8.39 -8.34
CA HIS A 514 22.84 8.61 -9.69
C HIS A 514 23.83 9.32 -10.62
N THR A 515 24.77 10.10 -10.10
CA THR A 515 25.88 10.63 -10.90
C THR A 515 26.82 9.51 -11.37
N GLN A 516 27.07 8.47 -10.57
CA GLN A 516 27.81 7.28 -11.03
C GLN A 516 27.01 6.45 -12.04
N ILE A 517 25.69 6.31 -11.89
CA ILE A 517 24.83 5.67 -12.91
C ILE A 517 24.94 6.42 -14.24
N ASP A 518 24.84 7.76 -14.20
CA ASP A 518 24.93 8.59 -15.38
C ASP A 518 26.33 8.53 -16.03
N ARG A 519 27.39 8.46 -15.21
CA ARG A 519 28.76 8.21 -15.67
C ARG A 519 28.87 6.89 -16.42
N LEU A 520 28.29 5.80 -15.92
CA LEU A 520 28.31 4.50 -16.61
C LEU A 520 27.60 4.58 -17.97
N TRP A 521 26.48 5.29 -18.05
CA TRP A 521 25.80 5.52 -19.33
C TRP A 521 26.66 6.35 -20.28
N TRP A 522 27.26 7.43 -19.78
CA TRP A 522 28.19 8.25 -20.56
C TRP A 522 29.39 7.44 -21.08
N MET A 523 30.00 6.60 -20.24
CA MET A 523 31.12 5.72 -20.62
C MET A 523 30.68 4.72 -21.71
N TRP A 524 29.49 4.13 -21.57
CA TRP A 524 28.93 3.23 -22.59
C TRP A 524 28.71 3.95 -23.92
N GLN A 525 28.20 5.20 -23.90
CA GLN A 525 28.08 6.06 -25.08
C GLN A 525 29.46 6.37 -25.70
N GLN A 526 30.50 6.60 -24.88
CA GLN A 526 31.83 6.94 -25.39
C GLN A 526 32.56 5.78 -26.07
N LYS A 527 32.16 4.51 -25.84
CA LYS A 527 32.77 3.35 -26.51
C LYS A 527 32.52 3.32 -28.02
N ASP A 528 31.37 3.83 -28.46
CA ASP A 528 31.01 3.96 -29.87
C ASP A 528 30.04 5.16 -30.02
N PRO A 529 30.54 6.41 -30.00
CA PRO A 529 29.69 7.60 -29.98
C PRO A 529 28.84 7.75 -31.24
N GLU A 530 29.31 7.26 -32.38
CA GLU A 530 28.57 7.35 -33.65
C GLU A 530 27.27 6.55 -33.58
N ARG A 531 27.31 5.35 -32.99
CA ARG A 531 26.13 4.50 -32.83
C ARG A 531 25.34 4.83 -31.56
N ARG A 532 26.02 4.95 -30.43
CA ARG A 532 25.42 4.89 -29.09
C ARG A 532 24.94 6.23 -28.53
N LEU A 533 25.44 7.35 -29.05
CA LEU A 533 25.15 8.67 -28.45
C LEU A 533 23.65 8.98 -28.46
N TYR A 534 22.96 8.66 -29.56
CA TYR A 534 21.52 8.88 -29.71
C TYR A 534 20.72 7.57 -29.77
N GLU A 535 21.34 6.47 -29.35
CA GLU A 535 20.66 5.20 -29.26
C GLU A 535 19.67 5.21 -28.09
N TYR A 536 18.38 5.08 -28.41
CA TYR A 536 17.29 5.13 -27.45
C TYR A 536 16.12 4.34 -28.00
N HIS A 537 15.96 3.11 -27.53
CA HIS A 537 14.91 2.21 -27.98
C HIS A 537 14.49 1.26 -26.86
N GLY A 538 13.28 0.73 -27.00
CA GLY A 538 12.66 -0.19 -26.06
C GLY A 538 11.21 0.16 -25.73
N PRO A 539 10.48 -0.72 -25.03
CA PRO A 539 9.13 -0.47 -24.57
C PRO A 539 8.98 0.84 -23.80
N ASN A 540 8.06 1.71 -24.22
CA ASN A 540 7.69 2.93 -23.51
C ASN A 540 6.21 2.88 -23.03
N PRO A 541 5.94 2.51 -21.76
CA PRO A 541 4.56 2.43 -21.25
C PRO A 541 3.83 3.79 -21.22
N SER A 542 4.54 4.92 -21.32
CA SER A 542 3.91 6.25 -21.34
C SER A 542 3.29 6.64 -22.70
N ARG A 543 3.57 5.88 -23.79
CA ARG A 543 2.92 6.06 -25.10
C ARG A 543 1.62 5.27 -25.26
N GLU A 544 1.43 4.18 -24.51
CA GLU A 544 0.19 3.38 -24.57
C GLU A 544 -1.05 4.19 -24.17
N HIS A 545 -0.92 5.17 -23.27
CA HIS A 545 -2.05 6.02 -22.85
C HIS A 545 -2.47 7.09 -23.87
N LYS A 546 -1.71 7.35 -24.94
CA LYS A 546 -2.04 8.39 -25.94
C LYS A 546 -2.55 7.84 -27.28
N GLN A 547 -2.59 6.51 -27.45
CA GLN A 547 -2.91 5.89 -28.73
C GLN A 547 -4.32 5.29 -28.70
N SER A 548 -5.35 6.14 -28.61
CA SER A 548 -6.75 5.73 -28.88
C SER A 548 -7.09 5.71 -30.37
N ASP A 549 -6.28 6.30 -31.24
CA ASP A 549 -6.61 6.49 -32.65
C ASP A 549 -5.40 6.21 -33.57
N SER A 550 -4.95 4.96 -33.65
CA SER A 550 -4.20 4.45 -34.81
C SER A 550 -4.04 2.94 -34.72
N ALA A 551 -4.68 2.23 -35.64
CA ALA A 551 -4.57 0.80 -35.83
C ALA A 551 -3.16 0.42 -36.33
N ALA A 552 -2.37 -0.23 -35.47
CA ALA A 552 -1.41 -1.26 -35.83
C ALA A 552 -0.93 -1.93 -34.53
N LEU A 553 -0.98 -3.26 -34.49
CA LEU A 553 -0.19 -4.05 -33.54
C LEU A 553 1.29 -3.71 -33.77
N GLY A 554 1.82 -2.79 -32.98
CA GLY A 554 3.20 -2.35 -33.01
C GLY A 554 3.54 -1.78 -31.65
N GLU A 555 4.48 -2.40 -30.96
CA GLU A 555 5.01 -1.92 -29.68
C GLU A 555 5.28 -0.41 -29.77
N SER A 556 4.76 0.37 -28.81
CA SER A 556 5.03 1.81 -28.78
C SER A 556 6.49 2.03 -28.36
N PHE A 557 7.38 1.95 -29.34
CA PHE A 557 8.81 2.14 -29.12
C PHE A 557 9.09 3.57 -28.64
N ALA A 558 10.04 3.66 -27.70
CA ALA A 558 10.60 4.91 -27.24
C ALA A 558 11.16 5.73 -28.42
N SER A 559 11.01 7.05 -28.34
CA SER A 559 11.56 7.98 -29.32
C SER A 559 12.42 9.03 -28.63
N LEU A 560 13.43 9.53 -29.35
CA LEU A 560 14.18 10.71 -28.93
C LEU A 560 13.30 11.95 -28.77
N ASP A 561 12.14 11.99 -29.43
CA ASP A 561 11.19 13.11 -29.33
C ASP A 561 10.19 12.93 -28.17
N ASP A 562 10.34 11.86 -27.37
CA ASP A 562 9.56 11.69 -26.15
C ASP A 562 9.86 12.83 -25.16
N VAL A 563 8.78 13.37 -24.59
CA VAL A 563 8.85 14.50 -23.65
C VAL A 563 8.87 13.96 -22.23
N LEU A 564 9.90 14.33 -21.48
CA LEU A 564 10.07 14.03 -20.07
C LEU A 564 9.47 15.15 -19.22
N THR A 565 8.58 14.78 -18.31
CA THR A 565 7.86 15.72 -17.44
C THR A 565 8.68 16.10 -16.22
N TYR A 566 8.75 17.42 -15.94
CA TYR A 566 9.42 18.00 -14.76
C TYR A 566 8.62 19.11 -14.09
N GLU A 567 7.43 19.44 -14.61
CA GLU A 567 6.55 20.42 -14.00
C GLU A 567 6.06 19.92 -12.62
N PRO A 568 5.82 20.83 -11.67
CA PRO A 568 6.00 22.28 -11.75
C PRO A 568 7.44 22.79 -11.45
N LEU A 569 8.38 21.91 -11.10
CA LEU A 569 9.72 22.34 -10.65
C LEU A 569 10.58 22.92 -11.78
N SER A 570 10.51 22.31 -12.96
CA SER A 570 11.23 22.74 -14.16
C SER A 570 10.39 22.51 -15.42
N ARG A 571 10.81 23.11 -16.55
CA ARG A 571 10.15 22.90 -17.84
C ARG A 571 10.42 21.48 -18.33
N ASN A 572 9.44 20.92 -19.04
CA ASN A 572 9.58 19.63 -19.70
C ASN A 572 10.69 19.70 -20.76
N ILE A 573 11.35 18.56 -20.98
CA ILE A 573 12.49 18.45 -21.89
C ILE A 573 12.35 17.21 -22.76
N THR A 574 12.84 17.25 -24.00
CA THR A 574 12.85 16.06 -24.87
C THR A 574 14.03 15.16 -24.53
N VAL A 575 13.90 13.86 -24.77
CA VAL A 575 15.02 12.91 -24.63
C VAL A 575 16.21 13.35 -25.49
N ARG A 576 15.95 13.78 -26.73
CA ARG A 576 16.94 14.29 -27.69
C ARG A 576 17.85 15.37 -27.09
N ASP A 577 17.29 16.30 -26.33
CA ASP A 577 18.01 17.44 -25.76
C ASP A 577 19.05 17.03 -24.69
N ILE A 578 18.94 15.83 -24.13
CA ILE A 578 19.75 15.37 -22.99
C ILE A 578 20.58 14.11 -23.27
N MET A 579 20.55 13.60 -24.50
CA MET A 579 21.36 12.44 -24.89
C MET A 579 22.86 12.72 -24.84
N SER A 580 23.28 13.96 -25.12
CA SER A 580 24.68 14.39 -25.10
C SER A 580 24.96 15.34 -23.94
N THR A 581 26.00 15.05 -23.16
CA THR A 581 26.46 15.91 -22.06
C THR A 581 27.17 17.18 -22.55
N LYS A 582 27.45 17.28 -23.85
CA LYS A 582 28.15 18.41 -24.50
C LYS A 582 27.21 19.46 -25.08
N THR A 583 25.90 19.33 -24.86
CA THR A 583 24.94 20.37 -25.25
C THR A 583 25.16 21.61 -24.38
N ARG A 584 24.80 22.79 -24.88
CA ARG A 584 24.80 24.03 -24.08
C ARG A 584 23.96 23.92 -22.80
N ARG A 585 22.92 23.07 -22.80
CA ARG A 585 22.07 22.86 -21.63
C ARG A 585 22.75 22.07 -20.53
N LEU A 586 23.40 20.94 -20.85
CA LEU A 586 24.04 20.09 -19.85
C LEU A 586 25.47 20.53 -19.54
N CYS A 587 26.31 20.70 -20.56
CA CYS A 587 27.68 21.20 -20.50
C CYS A 587 28.53 20.62 -19.34
N TYR A 588 28.70 19.30 -19.32
CA TYR A 588 29.60 18.61 -18.37
C TYR A 588 30.30 17.38 -18.97
N ARG A 589 31.35 16.93 -18.27
CA ARG A 589 32.06 15.67 -18.51
C ARG A 589 32.42 14.97 -17.19
N TYR A 590 32.86 13.72 -17.29
CA TYR A 590 33.35 12.91 -16.18
C TYR A 590 34.87 12.85 -16.14
#